data_AF-L5MHC2-F1
#
_entry.id   AF-L5MHC2-F1
#
_cell.length_a   1.000
_cell.length_b   1.000
_cell.length_c   1.000
_cell.angle_alpha   90.00
_cell.angle_beta   90.00
_cell.angle_gamma   90.00
#
_symmetry.space_group_name_H-M   'P 1'
#
loop_
_entity.id
_entity.type
_entity.pdbx_description
1 polymer ?
#
loop_
_entity_poly.entity_id
_entity_poly.type
_entity_poly.pdbx_seq_one_letter_code
_entity_poly.pdbx_strand_id
1 'polypeptide(L)'
;MFKGPDRDIEFIYTAPSSAICGVSLDVGGKKEYLIAGKADGSGKMHITLCDFIVPWDTLSTTQKKSLNHRYQMGCECKITRCPMIPCYISSVDECLWMDWVTEKSINGHQAKFFACIKRNDGSCAWYRGAAPPKQEFLDIQDP
;
A
#
# COMPACT_ATOMS: atom_id res chain seq x y z
N MET A 1 -9.98 -8.24 -9.69
CA MET A 1 -8.75 -8.39 -8.88
C MET A 1 -7.75 -7.31 -9.29
N PHE A 2 -7.00 -6.71 -8.35
CA PHE A 2 -5.98 -5.68 -8.68
C PHE A 2 -4.59 -6.27 -8.95
N LYS A 3 -4.23 -7.33 -8.24
CA LYS A 3 -2.96 -8.07 -8.39
C LYS A 3 -3.16 -9.49 -7.87
N GLY A 4 -2.69 -10.49 -8.62
CA GLY A 4 -2.78 -11.89 -8.22
C GLY A 4 -2.84 -12.84 -9.42
N PRO A 5 -3.14 -14.12 -9.19
CA PRO A 5 -3.34 -15.13 -10.22
C PRO A 5 -4.55 -14.80 -11.11
N ASP A 6 -4.63 -15.41 -12.29
CA ASP A 6 -5.78 -15.26 -13.20
C ASP A 6 -7.07 -15.90 -12.66
N ARG A 7 -6.96 -16.77 -11.66
CA ARG A 7 -8.10 -17.43 -11.02
C ARG A 7 -8.68 -16.56 -9.93
N ASP A 8 -10.00 -16.52 -9.86
CA ASP A 8 -10.71 -15.84 -8.78
C ASP A 8 -10.42 -16.50 -7.42
N ILE A 9 -10.43 -15.66 -6.37
CA ILE A 9 -10.33 -16.12 -4.99
C ILE A 9 -11.74 -16.39 -4.49
N GLU A 10 -12.05 -17.64 -4.22
CA GLU A 10 -13.35 -18.08 -3.71
C GLU A 10 -13.34 -18.23 -2.18
N PHE A 11 -12.17 -18.52 -1.60
CA PHE A 11 -12.03 -18.80 -0.17
C PHE A 11 -10.92 -17.96 0.48
N ILE A 12 -11.25 -17.36 1.61
CA ILE A 12 -10.31 -16.62 2.46
C ILE A 12 -10.22 -17.32 3.81
N TYR A 13 -9.02 -17.70 4.20
CA TYR A 13 -8.71 -18.36 5.45
C TYR A 13 -8.00 -17.42 6.41
N THR A 14 -8.34 -17.52 7.68
CA THR A 14 -7.74 -16.75 8.78
C THR A 14 -7.78 -17.59 10.05
N ALA A 15 -6.89 -17.27 10.99
CA ALA A 15 -6.94 -17.87 12.32
C ALA A 15 -8.27 -17.52 13.05
N PRO A 16 -8.76 -18.36 13.97
CA PRO A 16 -10.06 -18.18 14.62
C PRO A 16 -10.09 -17.09 15.70
N SER A 17 -8.94 -16.59 16.15
CA SER A 17 -8.85 -15.62 17.24
C SER A 17 -7.85 -14.52 16.92
N SER A 18 -8.18 -13.29 17.32
CA SER A 18 -7.30 -12.12 17.17
C SER A 18 -5.97 -12.26 17.90
N ALA A 19 -5.91 -13.03 18.99
CA ALA A 19 -4.68 -13.29 19.74
C ALA A 19 -3.60 -14.01 18.91
N ILE A 20 -4.01 -14.70 17.84
CA ILE A 20 -3.13 -15.36 16.86
C ILE A 20 -3.33 -14.76 15.46
N CYS A 21 -3.58 -13.45 15.42
CA CYS A 21 -3.74 -12.64 14.21
C CYS A 21 -4.95 -13.00 13.33
N GLY A 22 -6.00 -13.59 13.92
CA GLY A 22 -7.27 -13.87 13.25
C GLY A 22 -8.09 -12.61 12.95
N VAL A 23 -8.65 -12.54 11.74
CA VAL A 23 -9.51 -11.47 11.25
C VAL A 23 -10.98 -11.89 11.32
N SER A 24 -11.86 -10.97 11.70
CA SER A 24 -13.31 -11.13 11.56
C SER A 24 -13.83 -10.11 10.56
N LEU A 25 -14.56 -10.57 9.54
CA LEU A 25 -15.13 -9.74 8.49
C LEU A 25 -16.66 -9.71 8.61
N ASP A 26 -17.27 -8.60 8.20
CA ASP A 26 -18.71 -8.51 8.08
C ASP A 26 -19.18 -9.24 6.82
N VAL A 27 -19.74 -10.43 7.02
CA VAL A 27 -20.22 -11.30 5.94
C VAL A 27 -21.68 -11.03 5.55
N GLY A 28 -22.29 -9.94 6.05
CA GLY A 28 -23.68 -9.57 5.75
C GLY A 28 -23.95 -9.10 4.31
N GLY A 29 -22.97 -9.19 3.41
CA GLY A 29 -23.09 -8.88 1.98
C GLY A 29 -23.21 -7.41 1.61
N LYS A 30 -23.17 -6.50 2.60
CA LYS A 30 -23.33 -5.04 2.39
C LYS A 30 -22.03 -4.26 2.40
N LYS A 31 -20.91 -4.89 2.75
CA LYS A 31 -19.60 -4.25 2.86
C LYS A 31 -18.63 -4.84 1.84
N GLU A 32 -18.01 -3.94 1.09
CA GLU A 32 -16.88 -4.27 0.24
C GLU A 32 -15.58 -3.97 1.00
N TYR A 33 -14.57 -4.80 0.76
CA TYR A 33 -13.26 -4.67 1.39
C TYR A 33 -12.18 -4.68 0.31
N LEU A 34 -11.16 -3.85 0.51
CA LEU A 34 -9.86 -4.09 -0.11
C LEU A 34 -9.10 -5.05 0.78
N ILE A 35 -8.65 -6.17 0.21
CA ILE A 35 -7.92 -7.21 0.91
C ILE A 35 -6.60 -7.45 0.15
N ALA A 36 -5.48 -7.10 0.77
CA ALA A 36 -4.17 -7.60 0.36
C ALA A 36 -3.77 -8.76 1.29
N GLY A 37 -3.06 -9.75 0.77
CA GLY A 37 -2.65 -10.92 1.56
C GLY A 37 -2.08 -12.02 0.67
N LYS A 38 -1.90 -13.22 1.22
CA LYS A 38 -1.16 -14.29 0.56
C LYS A 38 -2.09 -15.26 -0.15
N ALA A 39 -2.10 -15.22 -1.48
CA ALA A 39 -2.77 -16.23 -2.31
C ALA A 39 -1.89 -17.47 -2.48
N ASP A 40 -2.51 -18.66 -2.54
CA ASP A 40 -1.80 -19.93 -2.77
C ASP A 40 -1.87 -20.40 -4.24
N GLY A 41 -2.58 -19.66 -5.10
CA GLY A 41 -2.73 -19.97 -6.53
C GLY A 41 -3.85 -20.97 -6.86
N SER A 42 -4.54 -21.52 -5.86
CA SER A 42 -5.60 -22.52 -5.99
C SER A 42 -7.01 -21.97 -5.71
N GLY A 43 -7.21 -20.66 -5.92
CA GLY A 43 -8.46 -19.97 -5.59
C GLY A 43 -8.64 -19.68 -4.09
N LYS A 44 -7.56 -19.82 -3.31
CA LYS A 44 -7.55 -19.62 -1.87
C LYS A 44 -6.54 -18.55 -1.46
N MET A 45 -6.86 -17.89 -0.36
CA MET A 45 -6.03 -16.83 0.22
C MET A 45 -5.98 -16.96 1.72
N HIS A 46 -4.84 -16.63 2.32
CA HIS A 46 -4.66 -16.50 3.75
C HIS A 46 -4.48 -15.02 4.11
N ILE A 47 -5.20 -14.59 5.14
CA ILE A 47 -5.13 -13.24 5.70
C ILE A 47 -4.94 -13.27 7.21
N THR A 48 -4.41 -12.17 7.73
CA THR A 48 -4.09 -11.94 9.13
C THR A 48 -4.41 -10.50 9.52
N LEU A 49 -4.42 -10.20 10.82
CA LEU A 49 -4.59 -8.83 11.32
C LEU A 49 -3.51 -7.84 10.85
N CYS A 50 -2.37 -8.32 10.37
CA CYS A 50 -1.27 -7.47 9.89
C CYS A 50 -1.39 -7.14 8.41
N ASP A 51 -2.26 -7.82 7.68
CA ASP A 51 -2.50 -7.57 6.27
C ASP A 51 -3.30 -6.27 6.06
N PHE A 52 -3.19 -5.68 4.86
CA PHE A 52 -3.93 -4.47 4.53
C PHE A 52 -5.38 -4.82 4.16
N ILE A 53 -6.24 -4.78 5.17
CA ILE A 53 -7.66 -5.12 5.09
C ILE A 53 -8.48 -3.94 5.57
N VAL A 54 -9.16 -3.25 4.64
CA VAL A 54 -9.93 -2.05 4.96
C VAL A 54 -11.25 -2.01 4.20
N PRO A 55 -12.33 -1.43 4.75
CA PRO A 55 -13.56 -1.23 4.01
C PRO A 55 -13.32 -0.32 2.81
N TRP A 56 -13.82 -0.70 1.64
CA TRP A 56 -13.58 -0.03 0.37
C TRP A 56 -13.90 1.47 0.41
N ASP A 57 -14.98 1.85 1.09
CA ASP A 57 -15.44 3.24 1.17
C ASP A 57 -14.58 4.14 2.05
N THR A 58 -13.68 3.56 2.85
CA THR A 58 -12.73 4.32 3.68
C THR A 58 -11.46 4.71 2.94
N LEU A 59 -11.21 4.13 1.78
CA LEU A 59 -10.04 4.44 0.96
C LEU A 59 -10.19 5.82 0.33
N SER A 60 -9.10 6.59 0.31
CA SER A 60 -9.04 7.84 -0.43
C SER A 60 -9.14 7.59 -1.94
N THR A 61 -9.58 8.60 -2.69
CA THR A 61 -9.60 8.56 -4.15
C THR A 61 -8.21 8.24 -4.73
N THR A 62 -7.14 8.73 -4.10
CA THR A 62 -5.76 8.44 -4.53
C THR A 62 -5.40 6.99 -4.28
N GLN A 63 -5.76 6.41 -3.13
CA GLN A 63 -5.51 5.00 -2.85
C GLN A 63 -6.24 4.10 -3.86
N LYS A 64 -7.54 4.34 -4.09
CA LYS A 64 -8.34 3.57 -5.06
C LYS A 64 -7.72 3.59 -6.46
N LYS A 65 -7.30 4.75 -6.95
CA LYS A 65 -6.66 4.89 -8.28
C LYS A 65 -5.27 4.25 -8.34
N SER A 66 -4.51 4.33 -7.26
CA SER A 66 -3.12 3.84 -7.21
C SER A 66 -3.03 2.31 -7.25
N LEU A 67 -4.08 1.59 -6.85
CA LEU A 67 -4.19 0.13 -6.95
C LEU A 67 -3.95 -0.40 -8.37
N ASN A 68 -4.42 0.31 -9.40
CA ASN A 68 -4.31 -0.13 -10.80
C ASN A 68 -3.02 0.32 -11.50
N HIS A 69 -2.30 1.30 -10.95
CA HIS A 69 -1.25 1.98 -11.69
C HIS A 69 0.02 2.17 -10.84
N ARG A 70 -0.06 2.98 -9.79
CA ARG A 70 1.13 3.52 -9.13
C ARG A 70 1.80 2.56 -8.18
N TYR A 71 1.03 1.78 -7.43
CA TYR A 71 1.62 0.90 -6.44
C TYR A 71 2.50 -0.16 -7.12
N GLN A 72 2.14 -0.60 -8.34
CA GLN A 72 3.00 -1.47 -9.14
C GLN A 72 4.26 -0.75 -9.64
N MET A 73 4.16 0.51 -10.10
CA MET A 73 5.33 1.32 -10.48
C MET A 73 6.31 1.54 -9.31
N GLY A 74 5.78 1.63 -8.09
CA GLY A 74 6.56 1.83 -6.87
C GLY A 74 7.14 0.55 -6.27
N CYS A 75 6.88 -0.63 -6.83
CA CYS A 75 7.34 -1.90 -6.25
C CYS A 75 8.88 -2.06 -6.28
N GLU A 76 9.58 -1.30 -7.14
CA GLU A 76 11.04 -1.25 -7.16
C GLU A 76 11.62 -0.26 -6.13
N CYS A 77 10.78 0.56 -5.51
CA CYS A 77 11.17 1.50 -4.47
C CYS A 77 10.94 0.92 -3.08
N LYS A 78 11.74 1.36 -2.11
CA LYS A 78 11.60 0.97 -0.71
C LYS A 78 10.97 2.11 0.10
N ILE A 79 9.95 1.78 0.89
CA ILE A 79 9.37 2.72 1.86
C ILE A 79 10.04 2.48 3.22
N THR A 80 10.82 3.44 3.69
CA THR A 80 11.53 3.37 4.97
C THR A 80 10.66 3.97 6.08
N ARG A 81 10.31 3.17 7.08
CA ARG A 81 9.51 3.63 8.23
C ARG A 81 10.34 4.51 9.14
N CYS A 82 9.79 5.63 9.60
CA CYS A 82 10.38 6.40 10.70
C CYS A 82 9.67 6.07 12.04
N PRO A 83 10.27 5.26 12.93
CA PRO A 83 9.68 4.96 14.24
C PRO A 83 9.84 6.10 15.25
N MET A 84 10.94 6.86 15.16
CA MET A 84 11.30 7.98 16.02
C MET A 84 12.24 8.92 15.27
N ILE A 85 12.12 10.23 15.54
CA ILE A 85 13.00 11.26 14.96
C ILE A 85 14.31 11.39 15.78
N PRO A 86 15.47 11.66 15.14
CA PRO A 86 15.67 11.86 13.71
C PRO A 86 15.77 10.53 12.94
N CYS A 87 15.32 10.55 11.69
CA CYS A 87 15.31 9.40 10.79
C CYS A 87 15.66 9.88 9.37
N TYR A 88 16.42 9.06 8.64
CA TYR A 88 17.01 9.42 7.36
C TYR A 88 16.86 8.25 6.37
N ILE A 89 16.82 8.57 5.07
CA ILE A 89 16.97 7.54 4.04
C ILE A 89 18.43 7.10 3.95
N SER A 90 18.67 5.82 3.67
CA SER A 90 20.02 5.27 3.52
C SER A 90 20.47 5.13 2.07
N SER A 91 19.53 5.28 1.12
CA SER A 91 19.75 5.11 -0.31
C SER A 91 18.75 5.94 -1.12
N VAL A 92 19.07 6.22 -2.38
CA VAL A 92 18.26 7.05 -3.30
C VAL A 92 16.99 6.36 -3.76
N ASP A 93 16.89 5.03 -3.62
CA ASP A 93 15.70 4.23 -3.93
C ASP A 93 14.71 4.12 -2.75
N GLU A 94 14.89 4.94 -1.71
CA GLU A 94 14.05 4.96 -0.51
C GLU A 94 13.16 6.23 -0.41
N CYS A 95 11.91 6.06 0.00
CA CYS A 95 11.05 7.14 0.47
C CYS A 95 10.82 7.02 1.98
N LEU A 96 11.13 8.08 2.75
CA LEU A 96 10.90 8.11 4.19
C LEU A 96 9.42 8.33 4.52
N TRP A 97 8.83 7.42 5.28
CA TRP A 97 7.45 7.46 5.73
C TRP A 97 7.34 8.01 7.16
N MET A 98 6.70 9.17 7.26
CA MET A 98 6.68 10.06 8.42
C MET A 98 5.33 10.08 9.14
N ASP A 99 4.25 9.57 8.55
CA ASP A 99 2.89 9.67 9.11
C ASP A 99 2.82 9.24 10.60
N TRP A 100 3.57 8.21 10.99
CA TRP A 100 3.60 7.75 12.38
C TRP A 100 4.17 8.79 13.34
N VAL A 101 5.29 9.44 13.01
CA VAL A 101 5.94 10.40 13.90
C VAL A 101 5.26 11.77 13.89
N THR A 102 4.68 12.17 12.75
CA THR A 102 4.02 13.48 12.59
C THR A 102 2.56 13.48 13.00
N GLU A 103 1.81 12.41 12.70
CA GLU A 103 0.35 12.35 12.87
C GLU A 103 -0.10 11.26 13.84
N LYS A 104 0.81 10.41 14.35
CA LYS A 104 0.48 9.24 15.19
C LYS A 104 -0.50 8.28 14.52
N SER A 105 -0.42 8.18 13.20
CA SER A 105 -1.30 7.36 12.37
C SER A 105 -0.53 6.61 11.29
N ILE A 106 -0.92 5.36 11.03
CA ILE A 106 -0.43 4.59 9.87
C ILE A 106 -1.24 4.88 8.59
N ASN A 107 -2.28 5.70 8.67
CA ASN A 107 -3.10 6.11 7.53
C ASN A 107 -3.20 7.64 7.52
N GLY A 108 -2.02 8.29 7.60
CA GLY A 108 -1.85 9.74 7.60
C GLY A 108 -1.83 10.33 6.19
N HIS A 109 -1.25 11.52 6.07
CA HIS A 109 -1.23 12.28 4.81
C HIS A 109 -0.46 11.57 3.70
N GLN A 110 0.71 10.98 3.97
CA GLN A 110 1.48 10.26 2.95
C GLN A 110 0.74 9.00 2.50
N ALA A 111 0.29 8.16 3.42
CA ALA A 111 -0.42 6.92 3.12
C ALA A 111 -1.72 7.14 2.34
N LYS A 112 -2.42 8.26 2.56
CA LYS A 112 -3.67 8.59 1.85
C LYS A 112 -3.46 9.20 0.49
N PHE A 113 -2.41 10.01 0.28
CA PHE A 113 -2.35 10.89 -0.89
C PHE A 113 -1.09 10.73 -1.75
N PHE A 114 -0.14 9.90 -1.35
CA PHE A 114 1.13 9.72 -2.04
C PHE A 114 1.42 8.27 -2.37
N ALA A 115 2.28 8.07 -3.38
CA ALA A 115 2.94 6.80 -3.66
C ALA A 115 4.44 7.07 -3.81
N CYS A 116 5.28 6.18 -3.29
CA CYS A 116 6.71 6.20 -3.55
C CYS A 116 6.94 5.56 -4.92
N ILE A 117 7.41 6.30 -5.91
CA ILE A 117 7.60 5.82 -7.28
C ILE A 117 9.01 6.10 -7.79
N LYS A 118 9.48 5.25 -8.69
CA LYS A 118 10.80 5.33 -9.30
C LYS A 118 10.84 6.43 -10.36
N ARG A 119 11.90 7.21 -10.37
CA ARG A 119 12.26 8.21 -11.40
C ARG A 119 13.20 7.60 -12.43
N ASN A 120 13.46 8.33 -13.51
CA ASN A 120 14.29 7.84 -14.62
C ASN A 120 15.78 7.70 -14.25
N ASP A 121 16.24 8.45 -13.25
CA ASP A 121 17.61 8.36 -12.70
C ASP A 121 17.82 7.18 -11.72
N GLY A 122 16.74 6.42 -11.44
CA GLY A 122 16.76 5.30 -10.50
C GLY A 122 16.46 5.68 -9.05
N SER A 123 16.31 6.98 -8.73
CA SER A 123 15.85 7.44 -7.42
C SER A 123 14.37 7.18 -7.22
N CYS A 124 13.92 7.25 -5.97
CA CYS A 124 12.53 7.10 -5.57
C CYS A 124 12.06 8.31 -4.79
N ALA A 125 10.86 8.78 -5.09
CA ALA A 125 10.30 9.94 -4.42
C ALA A 125 8.80 9.83 -4.21
N TRP A 126 8.32 10.59 -3.21
CA TRP A 126 6.90 10.74 -2.93
C TRP A 126 6.20 11.53 -4.04
N TYR A 127 5.38 10.84 -4.81
CA TYR A 127 4.53 11.46 -5.82
C TYR A 127 3.12 11.69 -5.29
N ARG A 128 2.65 12.94 -5.34
CA ARG A 128 1.27 13.31 -5.00
C ARG A 128 0.41 13.30 -6.25
N GLY A 129 -0.69 12.57 -6.21
CA GLY A 129 -1.81 12.84 -7.09
C GLY A 129 -2.35 11.63 -7.85
N ALA A 130 -3.53 11.86 -8.43
CA ALA A 130 -4.27 10.87 -9.18
C ALA A 130 -3.84 10.78 -10.65
N ALA A 131 -3.36 11.88 -11.26
CA ALA A 131 -3.00 11.96 -12.68
C ALA A 131 -1.59 11.43 -12.95
N PRO A 132 -1.30 10.70 -14.05
CA PRO A 132 0.02 10.14 -14.34
C PRO A 132 1.17 11.12 -14.08
N PRO A 133 2.33 10.66 -13.56
CA PRO A 133 3.46 11.55 -13.32
C PRO A 133 3.86 12.19 -14.65
N LYS A 134 3.99 13.52 -14.64
CA LYS A 134 4.49 14.26 -15.80
C LYS A 134 5.95 13.92 -16.01
N GLN A 135 6.39 14.02 -17.26
CA GLN A 135 7.79 13.81 -17.65
C GLN A 135 8.75 14.63 -16.79
N GLU A 136 8.39 15.88 -16.50
CA GLU A 136 9.11 16.75 -15.57
C GLU A 136 9.41 16.08 -14.22
N PHE A 137 8.44 15.42 -13.58
CA PHE A 137 8.67 14.76 -12.28
C PHE A 137 9.63 13.57 -12.38
N LEU A 138 9.55 12.83 -13.49
CA LEU A 138 10.37 11.64 -13.72
C LEU A 138 11.82 11.99 -14.04
N ASP A 139 12.04 13.19 -14.60
CA ASP A 139 13.34 13.70 -15.02
C ASP A 139 14.00 14.64 -13.99
N ILE A 140 13.34 14.94 -12.87
CA ILE A 140 13.98 15.65 -11.75
C ILE A 140 15.13 14.80 -11.24
N GLN A 141 16.36 15.30 -11.42
CA GLN A 141 17.55 14.81 -10.76
C GLN A 141 17.58 15.42 -9.36
N ASP A 142 17.67 14.58 -8.33
CA ASP A 142 18.01 15.08 -7.00
C ASP A 142 19.49 15.54 -7.01
N PRO A 143 19.82 16.71 -6.42
CA PRO A 143 21.17 17.29 -6.44
C PRO A 143 22.21 16.50 -5.64
#